data_AF-A0AAU6R808-F1
#
_entry.id   AF-A0AAU6R808-F1
#
_cell.length_a   1.000
_cell.length_b   1.000
_cell.length_c   1.000
_cell.angle_alpha   90.00
_cell.angle_beta   90.00
_cell.angle_gamma   90.00
#
_symmetry.space_group_name_H-M   'P 1'
#
loop_
_entity.id
_entity.type
_entity.pdbx_description
1 polymer ?
#
loop_
_entity_poly.entity_id
_entity_poly.type
_entity_poly.pdbx_seq_one_letter_code
_entity_poly.pdbx_strand_id
1 'polypeptide(L)'
;MNKAKSIYADNDDINELIEVEKDYASIYYLVRDYDKALQHAITTYETYKDDLSITNPNIIPNLLVSIGTFCYQNYDIDDCIKYFKLAEEKCIENKTYKHLTPIYKSLCVMYILNQDETHYRVTYKKFDNIKQLDPDDFQTNFDIFTTDIIYYFFNEEYHKLLHLLDQRDTLLKHDQYQQ
;
A
#
# COMPACT_ATOMS: atom_id res chain seq x y z
N MET A 1 16.93 5.14 -23.21
CA MET A 1 16.21 3.98 -22.62
C MET A 1 17.23 3.18 -21.82
N ASN A 2 16.97 2.86 -20.54
CA ASN A 2 17.89 2.00 -19.76
C ASN A 2 17.81 0.55 -20.28
N LYS A 3 18.92 -0.21 -20.16
CA LYS A 3 19.10 -1.56 -20.69
C LYS A 3 18.02 -2.55 -20.22
N ALA A 4 17.53 -2.42 -18.99
CA ALA A 4 16.43 -3.26 -18.49
C ALA A 4 15.13 -3.02 -19.26
N LYS A 5 14.74 -1.74 -19.43
CA LYS A 5 13.55 -1.35 -20.21
C LYS A 5 13.60 -1.84 -21.66
N SER A 6 14.77 -1.77 -22.30
CA SER A 6 14.92 -2.30 -23.67
C SER A 6 14.74 -3.80 -23.73
N ILE A 7 15.28 -4.57 -22.78
CA ILE A 7 15.14 -6.02 -22.78
C ILE A 7 13.68 -6.46 -22.71
N TYR A 8 12.88 -5.86 -21.81
CA TYR A 8 11.48 -6.25 -21.67
C TYR A 8 10.59 -5.74 -22.81
N ALA A 9 10.88 -4.53 -23.34
CA ALA A 9 10.21 -4.03 -24.53
C ALA A 9 10.51 -4.89 -25.77
N ASP A 10 11.76 -5.36 -25.93
CA ASP A 10 12.17 -6.22 -27.04
C ASP A 10 11.61 -7.65 -26.92
N ASN A 11 11.22 -8.07 -25.70
CA ASN A 11 10.65 -9.38 -25.41
C ASN A 11 9.11 -9.39 -25.31
N ASP A 12 8.44 -8.25 -25.55
CA ASP A 12 6.99 -8.06 -25.37
C ASP A 12 6.47 -8.46 -23.96
N ASP A 13 7.32 -8.37 -22.92
CA ASP A 13 6.93 -8.67 -21.54
C ASP A 13 6.39 -7.43 -20.83
N ILE A 14 5.11 -7.15 -21.08
CA ILE A 14 4.45 -5.94 -20.58
C ILE A 14 4.39 -5.88 -19.04
N ASN A 15 4.22 -7.03 -18.36
CA ASN A 15 4.12 -7.04 -16.90
C ASN A 15 5.44 -6.56 -16.28
N GLU A 16 6.56 -7.11 -16.74
CA GLU A 16 7.89 -6.73 -16.27
C GLU A 16 8.25 -5.31 -16.70
N LEU A 17 7.83 -4.87 -17.89
CA LEU A 17 8.03 -3.50 -18.33
C LEU A 17 7.39 -2.50 -17.35
N ILE A 18 6.14 -2.75 -16.91
CA ILE A 18 5.45 -1.88 -15.95
C ILE A 18 6.15 -1.88 -14.59
N GLU A 19 6.60 -3.04 -14.10
CA GLU A 19 7.35 -3.13 -12.84
C GLU A 19 8.68 -2.35 -12.93
N VAL A 20 9.39 -2.40 -14.06
CA VAL A 20 10.60 -1.60 -14.29
C VAL A 20 10.32 -0.09 -14.31
N GLU A 21 9.23 0.36 -14.94
CA GLU A 21 8.83 1.77 -14.89
C GLU A 21 8.49 2.21 -13.45
N LYS A 22 7.79 1.35 -12.70
CA LYS A 22 7.46 1.60 -11.30
C LYS A 22 8.73 1.70 -10.45
N ASP A 23 9.69 0.79 -10.63
CA ASP A 23 10.98 0.84 -9.94
C ASP A 23 11.77 2.10 -10.31
N TYR A 24 11.67 2.58 -11.55
CA TYR A 24 12.29 3.84 -11.96
C TYR A 24 11.65 5.05 -11.27
N ALA A 25 10.33 5.07 -11.10
CA ALA A 25 9.66 6.07 -10.24
C ALA A 25 10.15 5.98 -8.78
N SER A 26 10.31 4.77 -8.24
CA SER A 26 10.86 4.57 -6.90
C SER A 26 12.30 5.08 -6.77
N ILE A 27 13.13 4.98 -7.81
CA ILE A 27 14.47 5.58 -7.80
C ILE A 27 14.39 7.10 -7.70
N TYR A 28 13.52 7.76 -8.49
CA TYR A 28 13.30 9.21 -8.35
C TYR A 28 12.86 9.57 -6.93
N TYR A 29 11.97 8.78 -6.35
CA TYR A 29 11.52 8.96 -4.97
C TYR A 29 12.68 8.84 -3.96
N LEU A 30 13.54 7.83 -4.10
CA LEU A 30 14.68 7.61 -3.21
C LEU A 30 15.73 8.74 -3.30
N VAL A 31 15.90 9.35 -4.48
CA VAL A 31 16.75 10.55 -4.64
C VAL A 31 16.02 11.86 -4.33
N ARG A 32 14.81 11.76 -3.75
CA ARG A 32 13.95 12.87 -3.29
C ARG A 32 13.46 13.80 -4.41
N ASP A 33 13.42 13.30 -5.63
CA ASP A 33 12.77 13.97 -6.76
C ASP A 33 11.30 13.51 -6.84
N TYR A 34 10.52 13.93 -5.84
CA TYR A 34 9.16 13.43 -5.61
C TYR A 34 8.18 13.80 -6.72
N ASP A 35 8.34 14.98 -7.33
CA ASP A 35 7.53 15.42 -8.48
C ASP A 35 7.75 14.49 -9.67
N LYS A 36 9.02 14.17 -10.00
CA LYS A 36 9.31 13.23 -11.10
C LYS A 36 8.87 11.82 -10.78
N ALA A 37 9.01 11.37 -9.54
CA ALA A 37 8.52 10.06 -9.11
C ALA A 37 7.01 9.95 -9.37
N LEU A 38 6.25 10.94 -8.90
CA LEU A 38 4.80 10.98 -9.06
C LEU A 38 4.39 11.09 -10.54
N GLN A 39 4.97 12.05 -11.27
CA GLN A 39 4.66 12.24 -12.69
C GLN A 39 4.97 10.99 -13.52
N HIS A 40 6.12 10.34 -13.26
CA HIS A 40 6.51 9.13 -13.96
C HIS A 40 5.52 7.99 -13.68
N ALA A 41 5.19 7.74 -12.41
CA ALA A 41 4.26 6.68 -12.03
C ALA A 41 2.84 6.91 -12.59
N ILE A 42 2.32 8.15 -12.55
CA ILE A 42 1.02 8.50 -13.17
C ILE A 42 1.07 8.28 -14.68
N THR A 43 2.14 8.72 -15.36
CA THR A 43 2.27 8.54 -16.81
C THR A 43 2.26 7.06 -17.18
N THR A 44 2.99 6.22 -16.42
CA THR A 44 2.98 4.77 -16.59
C THR A 44 1.56 4.22 -16.40
N TYR A 45 0.87 4.60 -15.33
CA TYR A 45 -0.50 4.13 -15.10
C TYR A 45 -1.44 4.51 -16.24
N GLU A 46 -1.46 5.78 -16.66
CA GLU A 46 -2.32 6.25 -17.74
C GLU A 46 -2.03 5.57 -19.09
N THR A 47 -0.77 5.17 -19.33
CA THR A 47 -0.37 4.46 -20.54
C THR A 47 -0.92 3.02 -20.57
N TYR A 48 -0.98 2.36 -19.41
CA TYR A 48 -1.20 0.91 -19.32
C TYR A 48 -2.51 0.48 -18.66
N LYS A 49 -3.28 1.40 -18.05
CA LYS A 49 -4.47 1.08 -17.24
C LYS A 49 -5.56 0.27 -17.96
N ASP A 50 -5.66 0.39 -19.28
CA ASP A 50 -6.66 -0.27 -20.12
C ASP A 50 -6.04 -1.36 -21.02
N ASP A 51 -4.77 -1.71 -20.81
CA ASP A 51 -4.07 -2.70 -21.62
C ASP A 51 -4.46 -4.13 -21.23
N LEU A 52 -5.16 -4.81 -22.13
CA LEU A 52 -5.66 -6.17 -21.93
C LEU A 52 -4.57 -7.25 -21.98
N SER A 53 -3.33 -6.90 -22.36
CA SER A 53 -2.19 -7.83 -22.35
C SER A 53 -1.54 -7.98 -20.97
N ILE A 54 -1.90 -7.14 -20.01
CA ILE A 54 -1.47 -7.26 -18.61
C ILE A 54 -2.17 -8.46 -17.98
N THR A 55 -1.42 -9.53 -17.76
CA THR A 55 -1.96 -10.80 -17.26
C THR A 55 -1.78 -10.98 -15.76
N ASN A 56 -0.81 -10.30 -15.14
CA ASN A 56 -0.62 -10.39 -13.69
C ASN A 56 -1.57 -9.41 -12.98
N PRO A 57 -2.55 -9.91 -12.20
CA PRO A 57 -3.61 -9.10 -11.61
C PRO A 57 -3.13 -8.12 -10.54
N ASN A 58 -1.88 -8.23 -10.07
CA ASN A 58 -1.31 -7.38 -9.03
C ASN A 58 -0.59 -6.14 -9.59
N ILE A 59 -0.23 -6.12 -10.87
CA ILE A 59 0.63 -5.07 -11.46
C ILE A 59 0.01 -3.68 -11.33
N ILE A 60 -1.24 -3.51 -11.78
CA ILE A 60 -1.93 -2.23 -11.72
C ILE A 60 -2.22 -1.79 -10.27
N PRO A 61 -2.76 -2.66 -9.38
CA PRO A 61 -2.89 -2.29 -7.96
C PRO A 61 -1.56 -1.87 -7.32
N ASN A 62 -0.46 -2.57 -7.59
CA ASN A 62 0.87 -2.27 -7.04
C ASN A 62 1.37 -0.89 -7.51
N LEU A 63 1.19 -0.57 -8.79
CA LEU A 63 1.51 0.74 -9.34
C LEU A 63 0.69 1.85 -8.68
N LEU A 64 -0.62 1.64 -8.51
CA LEU A 64 -1.51 2.61 -7.84
C LEU A 64 -1.15 2.84 -6.37
N VAL A 65 -0.77 1.78 -5.64
CA VAL A 65 -0.24 1.91 -4.26
C VAL A 65 1.02 2.76 -4.23
N SER A 66 1.90 2.60 -5.23
CA SER A 66 3.12 3.41 -5.35
C SER A 66 2.79 4.89 -5.61
N ILE A 67 1.84 5.16 -6.51
CA ILE A 67 1.36 6.53 -6.78
C ILE A 67 0.80 7.17 -5.49
N GLY A 68 -0.09 6.48 -4.77
CA GLY A 68 -0.64 6.98 -3.50
C GLY A 68 0.45 7.26 -2.45
N THR A 69 1.51 6.44 -2.41
CA THR A 69 2.67 6.66 -1.54
C THR A 69 3.48 7.90 -1.95
N PHE A 70 3.61 8.17 -3.24
CA PHE A 70 4.32 9.35 -3.74
C PHE A 70 3.53 10.64 -3.51
N CYS A 71 2.19 10.61 -3.64
CA CYS A 71 1.32 11.72 -3.27
C CYS A 71 1.52 12.15 -1.81
N TYR A 72 1.76 11.20 -0.90
CA TYR A 72 1.92 11.49 0.52
C TYR A 72 3.12 12.39 0.80
N GLN A 73 4.25 12.14 0.11
CA GLN A 73 5.45 12.98 0.27
C GLN A 73 5.32 14.35 -0.40
N ASN A 74 4.41 14.49 -1.36
CA ASN A 74 4.05 15.78 -1.95
C ASN A 74 2.98 16.53 -1.14
N TYR A 75 2.58 15.99 0.03
CA TYR A 75 1.55 16.55 0.92
C TYR A 75 0.16 16.73 0.25
N ASP A 76 -0.14 15.95 -0.78
CA ASP A 76 -1.44 15.95 -1.45
C ASP A 76 -2.33 14.81 -0.91
N ILE A 77 -3.02 15.08 0.19
CA ILE A 77 -3.87 14.09 0.88
C ILE A 77 -5.05 13.65 0.00
N ASP A 78 -5.62 14.54 -0.81
CA ASP A 78 -6.77 14.23 -1.65
C ASP A 78 -6.37 13.25 -2.76
N ASP A 79 -5.24 13.49 -3.43
CA ASP A 79 -4.73 12.54 -4.42
C ASP A 79 -4.25 11.23 -3.77
N CYS A 80 -3.69 11.25 -2.55
CA CYS A 80 -3.41 10.02 -1.80
C CYS A 80 -4.67 9.16 -1.68
N ILE A 81 -5.76 9.75 -1.16
CA ILE A 81 -7.03 9.05 -0.94
C ILE A 81 -7.58 8.52 -2.27
N LYS A 82 -7.55 9.35 -3.32
CA LYS A 82 -8.01 8.98 -4.66
C LYS A 82 -7.27 7.75 -5.21
N TYR A 83 -5.93 7.77 -5.19
CA TYR A 83 -5.14 6.66 -5.77
C TYR A 83 -5.19 5.40 -4.90
N PHE A 84 -5.26 5.51 -3.58
CA PHE A 84 -5.47 4.34 -2.73
C PHE A 84 -6.86 3.72 -2.89
N LYS A 85 -7.93 4.53 -3.07
CA LYS A 85 -9.27 4.01 -3.40
C LYS A 85 -9.28 3.31 -4.77
N LEU A 86 -8.62 3.88 -5.76
CA LEU A 86 -8.51 3.26 -7.08
C LEU A 86 -7.71 1.95 -7.03
N ALA A 87 -6.67 1.88 -6.19
CA ALA A 87 -5.94 0.64 -5.93
C ALA A 87 -6.82 -0.42 -5.27
N GLU A 88 -7.65 -0.03 -4.28
CA GLU A 88 -8.62 -0.92 -3.64
C GLU A 88 -9.60 -1.49 -4.67
N GLU A 89 -10.21 -0.62 -5.49
CA GLU A 89 -11.16 -1.01 -6.53
C GLU A 89 -10.54 -2.05 -7.48
N LYS A 90 -9.31 -1.79 -7.96
CA LYS A 90 -8.59 -2.72 -8.84
C LYS A 90 -8.21 -4.03 -8.15
N CYS A 91 -7.86 -3.99 -6.87
CA CYS A 91 -7.65 -5.22 -6.09
C CYS A 91 -8.91 -6.08 -6.04
N ILE A 92 -10.06 -5.48 -5.76
CA ILE A 92 -11.35 -6.17 -5.67
C ILE A 92 -11.77 -6.73 -7.04
N GLU A 93 -11.71 -5.92 -8.09
CA GLU A 93 -12.01 -6.34 -9.48
C GLU A 93 -11.14 -7.53 -9.90
N ASN A 94 -9.84 -7.45 -9.61
CA ASN A 94 -8.87 -8.47 -9.98
C ASN A 94 -8.83 -9.66 -9.00
N LYS A 95 -9.62 -9.63 -7.92
CA LYS A 95 -9.64 -10.64 -6.85
C LYS A 95 -8.27 -10.87 -6.21
N THR A 96 -7.51 -9.80 -5.99
CA THR A 96 -6.21 -9.82 -5.31
C THR A 96 -6.34 -9.21 -3.91
N TYR A 97 -5.74 -9.88 -2.92
CA TYR A 97 -5.79 -9.43 -1.52
C TYR A 97 -4.44 -8.90 -1.02
N LYS A 98 -3.34 -9.19 -1.73
CA LYS A 98 -1.96 -8.87 -1.34
C LYS A 98 -1.74 -7.41 -0.97
N HIS A 99 -2.44 -6.49 -1.63
CA HIS A 99 -2.26 -5.05 -1.43
C HIS A 99 -3.34 -4.41 -0.56
N LEU A 100 -4.39 -5.14 -0.15
CA LEU A 100 -5.51 -4.54 0.59
C LEU A 100 -5.09 -4.03 1.98
N THR A 101 -4.22 -4.76 2.68
CA THR A 101 -3.72 -4.36 4.01
C THR A 101 -2.94 -3.05 4.00
N PRO A 102 -1.91 -2.85 3.14
CA PRO A 102 -1.22 -1.58 3.08
C PRO A 102 -2.13 -0.45 2.56
N ILE A 103 -3.07 -0.73 1.66
CA ILE A 103 -4.05 0.25 1.18
C ILE A 103 -4.94 0.73 2.34
N TYR A 104 -5.56 -0.17 3.10
CA TYR A 104 -6.47 0.21 4.18
C TYR A 104 -5.74 0.93 5.31
N LYS A 105 -4.52 0.50 5.64
CA LYS A 105 -3.68 1.20 6.62
C LYS A 105 -3.44 2.64 6.17
N SER A 106 -3.03 2.83 4.92
CA SER A 106 -2.74 4.16 4.36
C SER A 106 -3.98 5.04 4.32
N LEU A 107 -5.13 4.49 3.88
CA LEU A 107 -6.42 5.18 3.91
C LEU A 107 -6.83 5.58 5.33
N CYS A 108 -6.67 4.70 6.32
CA CYS A 108 -6.94 5.04 7.72
C CYS A 108 -6.12 6.23 8.19
N VAL A 109 -4.81 6.27 7.89
CA VAL A 109 -3.94 7.42 8.21
C VAL A 109 -4.44 8.67 7.50
N MET A 110 -4.74 8.60 6.19
CA MET A 110 -5.17 9.76 5.42
C MET A 110 -6.50 10.33 5.93
N TYR A 111 -7.47 9.46 6.26
CA TYR A 111 -8.76 9.90 6.80
C TYR A 111 -8.63 10.55 8.18
N ILE A 112 -7.73 10.06 9.05
CA ILE A 112 -7.44 10.73 10.31
C ILE A 112 -6.84 12.12 10.07
N LEU A 113 -5.84 12.22 9.18
CA LEU A 113 -5.21 13.50 8.85
C LEU A 113 -6.20 14.50 8.24
N ASN A 114 -7.15 14.01 7.45
CA ASN A 114 -8.23 14.80 6.86
C ASN A 114 -9.45 15.01 7.79
N GLN A 115 -9.37 14.53 9.04
CA GLN A 115 -10.46 14.62 10.03
C GLN A 115 -11.79 13.97 9.56
N ASP A 116 -11.71 12.99 8.65
CA ASP A 116 -12.85 12.24 8.13
C ASP A 116 -13.08 10.95 8.95
N GLU A 117 -13.67 11.13 10.12
CA GLU A 117 -13.91 10.04 11.06
C GLU A 117 -14.81 8.93 10.48
N THR A 118 -15.76 9.30 9.62
CA THR A 118 -16.72 8.36 9.03
C THR A 118 -15.99 7.38 8.12
N HIS A 119 -15.21 7.88 7.16
CA HIS A 119 -14.46 7.01 6.25
C HIS A 119 -13.35 6.26 6.97
N TYR A 120 -12.72 6.87 7.97
CA TYR A 120 -11.77 6.18 8.83
C TYR A 120 -12.40 4.93 9.48
N ARG A 121 -13.54 5.08 10.17
CA ARG A 121 -14.21 3.96 10.85
C ARG A 121 -14.68 2.88 9.87
N VAL A 122 -15.19 3.26 8.71
CA VAL A 122 -15.59 2.31 7.66
C VAL A 122 -14.39 1.52 7.15
N THR A 123 -13.27 2.19 6.87
CA THR A 123 -12.04 1.57 6.38
C THR A 123 -11.45 0.62 7.41
N TYR A 124 -11.39 1.04 8.68
CA TYR A 124 -10.85 0.22 9.77
C TYR A 124 -11.58 -1.12 9.90
N LYS A 125 -12.92 -1.13 9.80
CA LYS A 125 -13.71 -2.38 9.87
C LYS A 125 -13.39 -3.38 8.75
N LYS A 126 -12.79 -2.95 7.64
CA LYS A 126 -12.41 -3.87 6.55
C LYS A 126 -11.29 -4.83 6.97
N PHE A 127 -10.48 -4.49 7.98
CA PHE A 127 -9.46 -5.39 8.52
C PHE A 127 -10.05 -6.64 9.20
N ASP A 128 -11.28 -6.59 9.70
CA ASP A 128 -11.96 -7.77 10.27
C ASP A 128 -12.14 -8.90 9.24
N ASN A 129 -12.29 -8.52 7.97
CA ASN A 129 -12.39 -9.48 6.85
C ASN A 129 -11.01 -10.04 6.46
N ILE A 130 -9.97 -9.20 6.48
CA ILE A 130 -8.63 -9.63 6.05
C ILE A 130 -7.95 -10.54 7.09
N LYS A 131 -8.19 -10.30 8.38
CA LYS A 131 -7.72 -11.16 9.48
C LYS A 131 -8.07 -12.65 9.29
N GLN A 132 -9.06 -12.96 8.46
CA GLN A 132 -9.53 -14.32 8.16
C GLN A 132 -8.91 -14.93 6.90
N LEU A 133 -8.22 -14.15 6.06
CA LEU A 133 -7.74 -14.59 4.73
C LEU A 133 -6.36 -15.23 4.78
N ASP A 134 -5.41 -14.62 5.50
CA ASP A 134 -4.04 -15.15 5.61
C ASP A 134 -3.40 -14.69 6.94
N PRO A 135 -3.62 -15.42 8.05
CA PRO A 135 -3.15 -15.02 9.37
C PRO A 135 -1.64 -15.17 9.56
N ASP A 136 -0.92 -15.81 8.64
CA ASP A 136 0.52 -16.08 8.77
C ASP A 136 1.39 -15.10 7.98
N ASP A 137 0.79 -14.26 7.11
CA ASP A 137 1.52 -13.23 6.37
C ASP A 137 2.04 -12.13 7.32
N PHE A 138 3.37 -12.02 7.40
CA PHE A 138 4.06 -11.03 8.21
C PHE A 138 3.64 -9.59 7.90
N GLN A 139 3.54 -9.23 6.62
CA GLN A 139 3.22 -7.86 6.20
C GLN A 139 1.79 -7.52 6.59
N THR A 140 0.86 -8.44 6.35
CA THR A 140 -0.54 -8.32 6.78
C THR A 140 -0.67 -8.14 8.28
N ASN A 141 0.03 -8.98 9.07
CA ASN A 141 0.05 -8.87 10.53
C ASN A 141 0.66 -7.55 11.02
N PHE A 142 1.72 -7.08 10.38
CA PHE A 142 2.36 -5.80 10.71
C PHE A 142 1.43 -4.61 10.40
N ASP A 143 0.75 -4.63 9.26
CA ASP A 143 -0.17 -3.57 8.85
C ASP A 143 -1.41 -3.52 9.75
N ILE A 144 -1.94 -4.67 10.14
CA ILE A 144 -3.01 -4.77 11.15
C ILE A 144 -2.54 -4.20 12.49
N PHE A 145 -1.39 -4.66 13.00
CA PHE A 145 -0.86 -4.23 14.29
C PHE A 145 -0.66 -2.70 14.35
N THR A 146 -0.06 -2.13 13.30
CA THR A 146 0.14 -0.67 13.22
C THR A 146 -1.16 0.10 13.13
N THR A 147 -2.17 -0.43 12.43
CA THR A 147 -3.50 0.19 12.36
C THR A 147 -4.23 0.11 13.71
N ASP A 148 -4.15 -1.02 14.42
CA ASP A 148 -4.75 -1.20 15.75
C ASP A 148 -4.13 -0.22 16.78
N ILE A 149 -2.81 0.03 16.70
CA ILE A 149 -2.15 1.08 17.50
C ILE A 149 -2.77 2.45 17.24
N ILE A 150 -2.87 2.84 15.97
CA ILE A 150 -3.44 4.14 15.56
C ILE A 150 -4.88 4.24 16.06
N TYR A 151 -5.65 3.15 15.95
CA TYR A 151 -7.03 3.12 16.40
C TYR A 151 -7.18 3.33 17.90
N TYR A 152 -6.44 2.58 18.72
CA TYR A 152 -6.54 2.74 20.17
C TYR A 152 -6.01 4.09 20.65
N PHE A 153 -4.96 4.61 20.01
CA PHE A 153 -4.46 5.95 20.30
C PHE A 153 -5.50 7.03 19.99
N PHE A 154 -6.09 7.00 18.78
CA PHE A 154 -7.06 8.01 18.34
C PHE A 154 -8.37 7.98 19.14
N ASN A 155 -8.83 6.80 19.57
CA ASN A 155 -10.04 6.68 20.40
C ASN A 155 -9.76 6.78 21.92
N GLU A 156 -8.54 7.15 22.32
CA GLU A 156 -8.14 7.27 23.72
C GLU A 156 -8.31 5.98 24.55
N GLU A 157 -8.25 4.82 23.89
CA GLU A 157 -8.39 3.50 24.52
C GLU A 157 -7.04 2.99 25.09
N TYR A 158 -6.38 3.81 25.91
CA TYR A 158 -4.98 3.59 26.34
C TYR A 158 -4.73 2.23 27.03
N HIS A 159 -5.70 1.70 27.77
CA HIS A 159 -5.59 0.38 28.38
C HIS A 159 -5.48 -0.74 27.34
N LYS A 160 -6.22 -0.65 26.23
CA LYS A 160 -6.13 -1.62 25.13
C LYS A 160 -4.83 -1.44 24.35
N LEU A 161 -4.39 -0.20 24.16
CA LEU A 161 -3.11 0.09 23.53
C LEU A 161 -1.94 -0.53 24.33
N LEU A 162 -1.90 -0.32 25.65
CA LEU A 162 -0.88 -0.91 26.51
C LEU A 162 -0.89 -2.45 26.41
N HIS A 163 -2.08 -3.04 26.50
CA HIS A 163 -2.22 -4.50 26.38
C HIS A 163 -1.70 -5.04 25.03
N LEU A 164 -2.02 -4.36 23.92
CA LEU A 164 -1.54 -4.72 22.59
C LEU A 164 -0.01 -4.68 22.50
N LEU A 165 0.61 -3.64 23.07
CA LEU A 165 2.07 -3.48 23.10
C LEU A 165 2.75 -4.55 23.97
N ASP A 166 2.19 -4.84 25.15
CA ASP A 166 2.72 -5.87 26.07
C ASP A 166 2.68 -7.28 25.46
N GLN A 167 1.59 -7.62 24.76
CA GLN A 167 1.48 -8.88 24.03
C GLN A 167 2.58 -9.01 22.97
N ARG A 168 2.87 -7.93 22.24
CA ARG A 168 3.90 -7.93 21.20
C ARG A 168 5.31 -8.04 21.78
N ASP A 169 5.60 -7.32 22.87
CA ASP A 169 6.87 -7.40 23.59
C ASP A 169 7.13 -8.81 24.13
N THR A 170 6.10 -9.48 24.65
CA THR A 170 6.18 -10.86 25.12
C THR A 170 6.51 -11.84 23.99
N LEU A 171 5.90 -11.67 22.81
CA LEU A 171 6.19 -12.50 21.63
C LEU A 171 7.64 -12.32 21.15
N LEU A 172 8.15 -11.08 21.11
CA LEU A 172 9.51 -10.77 20.65
C LEU A 172 10.59 -11.23 21.65
N LYS A 173 10.27 -11.27 22.94
CA LYS A 173 11.16 -11.76 24.00
C LYS A 173 11.17 -13.28 24.14
N HIS A 174 10.27 -14.00 23.47
CA HIS A 174 10.23 -15.46 23.51
C HIS A 174 11.49 -16.06 22.85
N ASP A 175 12.08 -17.10 23.48
CA ASP A 175 13.39 -17.70 23.16
C ASP A 175 13.61 -18.13 21.68
N GLN A 176 12.56 -18.14 20.87
CA GLN A 176 12.61 -18.44 19.44
C GLN A 176 13.22 -17.32 18.58
N TYR A 177 13.26 -16.08 19.07
CA TYR A 177 13.79 -14.92 18.33
C TYR A 177 15.06 -14.31 18.94
N GLN A 178 15.60 -14.92 20.02
CA GLN A 178 16.83 -14.49 20.69
C GLN A 178 18.09 -15.29 20.28
N GLN A 179 18.06 -15.99 19.13
CA GLN A 179 19.24 -16.67 18.58
C GLN A 179 20.17 -15.71 17.84
#